data_AF-A0A2V9M1K2-F1
#
_entry.id   AF-A0A2V9M1K2-F1
#
_cell.length_a   1.000
_cell.length_b   1.000
_cell.length_c   1.000
_cell.angle_alpha   90.00
_cell.angle_beta   90.00
_cell.angle_gamma   90.00
#
_symmetry.space_group_name_H-M   'P 1'
#
loop_
_entity.id
_entity.type
_entity.pdbx_description
1 polymer ?
#
loop_
_entity_poly.entity_id
_entity_poly.type
_entity_poly.pdbx_seq_one_letter_code
_entity_poly.pdbx_strand_id
1 'polypeptide(L)' 'MRPDPALQKGEDLFRLLVESVSDNGLFMLDPDGYVRSWNLGAERLEGYRADEIVGKHF' A
#
# COMPACT_ATOMS: atom_id res chain seq x y z
N MET A 1 -3.45 -20.08 -16.02
CA MET A 1 -4.72 -19.38 -15.73
C MET A 1 -4.46 -17.89 -15.91
N ARG A 2 -5.17 -17.19 -16.79
CA ARG A 2 -5.03 -15.72 -16.87
C ARG A 2 -5.76 -15.10 -15.67
N PRO A 3 -5.19 -14.09 -14.99
CA PRO A 3 -5.90 -13.41 -13.90
C PRO A 3 -7.18 -12.78 -14.42
N ASP A 4 -8.21 -12.76 -13.57
CA ASP A 4 -9.50 -12.16 -13.90
C ASP A 4 -9.31 -10.64 -14.14
N PRO A 5 -9.70 -10.10 -15.30
CA PRO A 5 -9.56 -8.68 -15.60
C PRO A 5 -10.31 -7.75 -14.63
N ALA A 6 -11.35 -8.24 -13.94
CA ALA A 6 -12.03 -7.50 -12.88
C ALA A 6 -11.17 -7.35 -11.61
N LEU A 7 -10.40 -8.40 -11.28
CA LEU A 7 -9.46 -8.38 -10.15
C LEU A 7 -8.33 -7.39 -10.40
N GLN A 8 -7.75 -7.40 -11.61
CA GLN A 8 -6.68 -6.47 -12.01
C GLN A 8 -7.14 -5.01 -11.94
N LYS A 9 -8.35 -4.72 -12.44
CA LYS A 9 -8.93 -3.37 -12.35
C LYS A 9 -9.11 -2.90 -10.91
N GLY A 10 -9.53 -3.81 -10.03
CA GLY A 10 -9.68 -3.52 -8.60
C GLY A 10 -8.34 -3.14 -7.96
N GLU A 11 -7.27 -3.88 -8.27
CA GLU A 11 -5.92 -3.61 -7.76
C GLU A 11 -5.36 -2.27 -8.27
N ASP A 12 -5.60 -1.92 -9.54
CA ASP A 12 -5.12 -0.67 -10.12
C ASP A 12 -5.86 0.55 -9.56
N LEU A 13 -7.19 0.46 -9.44
CA LEU A 13 -8.00 1.52 -8.82
C LEU A 13 -7.63 1.71 -7.35
N PHE A 14 -7.36 0.59 -6.67
CA PHE A 14 -6.91 0.60 -5.28
C PHE A 14 -5.56 1.31 -5.13
N ARG A 15 -4.58 0.99 -5.99
CA ARG A 15 -3.28 1.66 -5.99
C ARG A 15 -3.42 3.17 -6.19
N LEU A 16 -4.25 3.59 -7.15
CA LEU A 16 -4.55 5.01 -7.40
C LEU A 16 -5.17 5.70 -6.19
N LEU A 17 -6.10 5.04 -5.49
CA LEU A 17 -6.72 5.55 -4.28
C LEU A 17 -5.67 5.76 -3.17
N VAL A 18 -4.82 4.76 -2.93
CA VAL A 18 -3.75 4.82 -1.92
C VAL A 18 -2.75 5.93 -2.24
N GLU A 19 -2.38 6.09 -3.51
CA GLU A 19 -1.47 7.16 -3.95
C GLU A 19 -2.12 8.55 -3.86
N SER A 20 -3.42 8.67 -4.15
CA SER A 20 -4.15 9.96 -4.15
C SER A 20 -4.28 10.59 -2.75
N VAL A 21 -4.19 9.79 -1.69
CA VAL A 21 -4.26 10.25 -0.30
C VAL A 21 -2.86 10.67 0.17
N SER A 22 -2.23 11.60 -0.55
CA SER A 22 -0.86 12.04 -0.29
C SER A 22 -0.69 12.84 1.02
N ASP A 23 -1.78 13.38 1.56
CA ASP A 23 -1.77 14.21 2.78
C ASP A 23 -2.09 13.43 4.07
N ASN A 24 -2.63 12.21 3.97
CA ASN A 24 -2.87 11.34 5.12
C ASN A 24 -2.12 10.03 4.88
N GLY A 25 -1.22 9.64 5.79
CA GLY A 25 -0.51 8.38 5.64
C GLY A 25 -1.47 7.20 5.61
N LEU A 26 -1.40 6.44 4.52
CA LEU A 26 -2.21 5.26 4.31
C LEU A 26 -1.28 4.11 3.96
N PHE A 27 -1.33 3.05 4.76
CA PHE A 27 -0.60 1.82 4.54
C PHE A 27 -1.52 0.62 4.81
N MET A 28 -1.18 -0.51 4.19
CA MET A 28 -1.90 -1.75 4.38
C MET A 28 -1.01 -2.78 5.06
N LEU A 29 -1.63 -3.55 5.94
CA LEU A 29 -1.10 -4.80 6.45
C LEU A 29 -1.80 -5.97 5.76
N ASP A 30 -1.11 -7.09 5.61
CA ASP A 30 -1.77 -8.38 5.40
C ASP A 30 -2.33 -8.93 6.74
N PRO A 31 -3.11 -10.03 6.71
CA PRO A 31 -3.68 -10.61 7.92
C PRO A 31 -2.63 -11.05 8.95
N ASP A 32 -1.40 -11.29 8.52
CA ASP A 32 -0.28 -11.69 9.36
C ASP A 32 0.50 -10.48 9.91
N GLY A 33 0.05 -9.26 9.63
CA GLY A 33 0.64 -8.02 10.15
C GLY A 33 1.80 -7.45 9.33
N TYR A 34 2.05 -7.97 8.12
CA TYR A 34 3.13 -7.47 7.25
C TYR A 34 2.67 -6.32 6.36
N VAL A 35 3.50 -5.28 6.27
CA VAL A 35 3.23 -4.12 5.43
C VAL A 35 3.24 -4.50 3.95
N ARG A 36 2.11 -4.30 3.27
CA ARG A 36 1.90 -4.59 1.84
C ARG A 36 2.01 -3.37 0.94
N SER A 37 1.70 -2.20 1.46
CA SER A 37 1.83 -0.94 0.74
C SER A 37 2.18 0.18 1.69
N TRP A 38 2.96 1.13 1.20
CA TRP A 38 3.39 2.29 1.96
C TRP A 38 3.36 3.50 1.03
N ASN A 39 2.45 4.45 1.27
CA ASN A 39 2.32 5.64 0.44
C ASN A 39 3.22 6.79 0.95
N LEU A 40 3.38 7.83 0.14
CA LEU A 40 4.17 9.02 0.51
C LEU A 40 3.65 9.72 1.78
N GLY A 41 2.34 9.65 2.03
CA GLY A 41 1.77 10.14 3.28
C GLY A 41 2.32 9.37 4.49
N ALA A 42 2.42 8.05 4.39
CA ALA A 42 2.92 7.19 5.45
C ALA A 42 4.42 7.42 5.67
N GLU A 43 5.20 7.63 4.60
CA GLU A 43 6.62 8.03 4.73
C GLU A 43 6.77 9.34 5.50
N ARG A 44 5.91 10.32 5.24
CA ARG A 44 5.94 11.63 5.91
C ARG A 44 5.50 11.55 7.37
N LEU A 45 4.52 10.71 7.68
CA LEU A 45 3.96 10.60 9.04
C LEU A 45 4.82 9.73 9.96
N GLU A 46 5.28 8.58 9.47
CA GLU A 46 5.94 7.55 10.28
C GLU A 46 7.47 7.58 10.13
N GLY A 47 8.00 8.30 9.13
CA GLY A 47 9.45 8.55 8.98
C GLY A 47 10.25 7.41 8.34
N TYR A 48 9.61 6.32 7.94
CA TYR A 48 10.23 5.22 7.20
C TYR A 48 9.92 5.31 5.71
N ARG A 49 10.88 5.00 4.84
CA ARG A 49 10.63 4.88 3.41
C ARG A 49 9.96 3.54 3.08
N ALA A 50 9.21 3.49 1.99
CA ALA A 50 8.52 2.28 1.56
C ALA A 50 9.47 1.07 1.43
N ASP A 51 10.69 1.27 0.91
CA ASP A 51 11.70 0.23 0.76
C ASP A 51 12.25 -0.31 2.09
N GLU A 52 12.05 0.39 3.20
CA GLU A 52 12.53 0.00 4.52
C GLU A 52 11.50 -0.84 5.29
N ILE A 53 10.21 -0.57 5.04
CA ILE A 53 9.10 -1.11 5.84
C ILE A 53 8.23 -2.11 5.07
N VAL A 54 8.14 -2.04 3.74
CA VAL A 54 7.35 -3.02 2.97
C VAL A 54 7.92 -4.43 3.17
N GLY A 55 7.05 -5.37 3.51
CA GLY A 55 7.42 -6.74 3.87
C GLY A 55 7.94 -6.92 5.30
N LYS A 56 7.95 -5.86 6.12
CA LYS A 56 8.20 -5.95 7.57
C LYS A 56 6.90 -6.12 8.32
N HIS A 57 6.98 -6.81 9.46
CA HIS A 57 5.88 -6.90 10.41
C HIS A 57 5.82 -5.61 11.23
N PHE A 58 4.63 -5.06 11.43
CA PHE A 58 4.40 -3.86 12.25
C PHE A 58 4.23 -4.21 13.74
#